data_AF-A0A085Z3L3-F1
#
_entry.id   AF-A0A085Z3L3-F1
#
_cell.length_a   1.000
_cell.length_b   1.000
_cell.length_c   1.000
_cell.angle_alpha   90.00
_cell.angle_beta   90.00
_cell.angle_gamma   90.00
#
_symmetry.space_group_name_H-M   'P 1'
#
loop_
_entity.id
_entity.type
_entity.pdbx_description
1 polymer ?
#
loop_
_entity_poly.entity_id
_entity_poly.type
_entity_poly.pdbx_seq_one_letter_code
_entity_poly.pdbx_strand_id
1 'polypeptide(L)'
;MPTEASHKLIPMTDFVIEYYSNEGYADLQTLTLLKNYANFLRKPLNLGMFVPVDPQGNILKEPKNYASWKSLNHNAVTRNDNAGFEEYTDYQNAEYNCLFEGFTIAYNGYSVVRIVASYDQAVELSFNKNDFMSPAFSDIEALTVFDDIFLTAHALKSIGIKK
;
A
#
# COMPACT_ATOMS: atom_id res chain seq x y z
N MET A 1 10.24 19.28 7.70
CA MET A 1 8.88 19.32 7.10
C MET A 1 8.78 18.15 6.15
N PRO A 2 7.65 17.43 6.03
CA PRO A 2 7.57 16.36 5.05
C PRO A 2 7.65 16.99 3.65
N THR A 3 8.76 16.71 2.95
CA THR A 3 8.97 17.00 1.53
C THR A 3 8.10 16.09 0.67
N GLU A 4 8.15 16.24 -0.65
CA GLU A 4 7.49 15.38 -1.66
C GLU A 4 7.62 13.87 -1.35
N ALA A 5 8.70 13.43 -0.68
CA ALA A 5 8.92 12.07 -0.18
C ALA A 5 7.94 11.57 0.90
N SER A 6 7.00 12.38 1.37
CA SER A 6 6.06 11.96 2.40
C SER A 6 4.97 11.02 1.90
N HIS A 7 4.82 10.82 0.59
CA HIS A 7 3.79 9.96 0.00
C HIS A 7 4.28 9.10 -1.15
N LYS A 8 5.44 9.40 -1.72
CA LYS A 8 5.99 8.71 -2.89
C LYS A 8 6.97 7.63 -2.45
N LEU A 9 6.93 6.47 -3.09
CA LEU A 9 7.92 5.42 -2.94
C LEU A 9 9.22 5.90 -3.60
N ILE A 10 10.33 5.90 -2.86
CA ILE A 10 11.64 6.32 -3.34
C ILE A 10 12.72 5.31 -2.93
N PRO A 11 13.86 5.27 -3.64
CA PRO A 11 15.00 4.45 -3.25
C PRO A 11 15.46 4.74 -1.81
N MET A 12 16.02 3.73 -1.13
CA MET A 12 16.60 3.89 0.20
C MET A 12 17.65 5.02 0.24
N THR A 13 18.43 5.17 -0.83
CA THR A 13 19.46 6.22 -0.95
C THR A 13 18.85 7.61 -0.89
N ASP A 14 17.76 7.84 -1.63
CA ASP A 14 17.10 9.14 -1.70
C ASP A 14 16.40 9.44 -0.37
N PHE A 15 15.76 8.42 0.22
CA PHE A 15 15.18 8.53 1.55
C PHE A 15 16.21 8.93 2.61
N VAL A 16 17.41 8.32 2.61
CA VAL A 16 18.50 8.69 3.53
C VAL A 16 18.95 10.13 3.25
N ILE A 17 19.22 10.49 2.00
CA ILE A 17 19.70 11.82 1.64
C ILE A 17 18.71 12.91 2.09
N GLU A 18 17.41 12.74 1.84
CA GLU A 18 16.40 13.73 2.24
C GLU A 18 16.31 13.93 3.75
N TYR A 19 16.38 12.84 4.53
CA TYR A 19 16.30 12.91 5.99
C TYR A 19 17.58 13.43 6.64
N TYR A 20 18.76 13.20 6.05
CA TYR A 20 20.03 13.76 6.54
C TYR A 20 20.33 15.18 6.05
N SER A 21 19.74 15.62 4.93
CA SER A 21 20.00 16.95 4.38
C SER A 21 19.58 18.10 5.31
N ASN A 22 18.77 17.80 6.33
CA ASN A 22 18.21 18.79 7.25
C ASN A 22 18.73 18.67 8.70
N GLU A 23 19.57 17.68 9.03
CA GLU A 23 20.04 17.44 10.41
C GLU A 23 21.55 17.15 10.48
N GLY A 24 22.25 17.80 11.42
CA GLY A 24 23.70 17.64 11.63
C GLY A 24 24.11 16.29 12.26
N TYR A 25 23.15 15.55 12.85
CA TYR A 25 23.32 14.22 13.43
C TYR A 25 21.97 13.49 13.40
N ALA A 26 21.96 12.19 13.10
CA ALA A 26 20.76 11.38 13.22
C ALA A 26 20.52 10.97 14.69
N ASP A 27 19.37 11.36 15.22
CA ASP A 27 18.89 10.89 16.51
C ASP A 27 18.33 9.45 16.43
N LEU A 28 17.98 8.87 17.57
CA LEU A 28 17.44 7.51 17.66
C LEU A 28 16.13 7.35 16.86
N GLN A 29 15.34 8.42 16.78
CA GLN A 29 14.08 8.43 16.05
C GLN A 29 14.34 8.32 14.53
N THR A 30 15.31 9.07 14.03
CA THR A 30 15.75 9.03 12.63
C THR A 30 16.31 7.65 12.28
N LEU A 31 17.17 7.07 13.12
CA LEU A 31 17.69 5.71 12.91
C LEU A 31 16.58 4.66 12.88
N THR A 32 15.56 4.80 13.74
CA THR A 32 14.39 3.91 13.76
C THR A 32 13.59 4.05 12.47
N LEU A 33 13.37 5.28 12.00
CA LEU A 33 12.66 5.55 10.75
C LEU A 33 13.38 4.95 9.54
N LEU A 34 14.69 5.15 9.42
CA LEU A 34 15.51 4.57 8.35
C LEU A 34 15.44 3.04 8.36
N LYS A 35 15.56 2.42 9.54
CA LYS A 35 15.43 0.96 9.69
C LYS A 35 14.04 0.48 9.27
N ASN A 36 12.98 1.18 9.65
CA ASN A 36 11.61 0.82 9.29
C ASN A 36 11.41 0.92 7.77
N TYR A 37 11.93 1.96 7.13
CA TYR A 37 11.85 2.13 5.68
C TYR A 37 12.62 1.03 4.94
N ALA A 38 13.85 0.73 5.36
CA ALA A 38 14.63 -0.38 4.78
C ALA A 38 13.89 -1.73 4.92
N ASN A 39 13.26 -1.98 6.08
CA ASN A 39 12.44 -3.18 6.27
C ASN A 39 11.17 -3.17 5.40
N PHE A 40 10.58 -2.00 5.17
CA PHE A 40 9.44 -1.83 4.27
C PHE A 40 9.83 -2.16 2.84
N LEU A 41 10.91 -1.56 2.33
CA LEU A 41 11.44 -1.80 0.98
C LEU A 41 11.75 -3.28 0.72
N ARG A 42 12.23 -4.01 1.73
CA ARG A 42 12.54 -5.45 1.63
C ARG A 42 11.34 -6.39 1.68
N LYS A 43 10.11 -5.89 1.87
CA LYS A 43 8.92 -6.75 1.90
C LYS A 43 8.70 -7.36 0.51
N PRO A 44 8.52 -8.70 0.41
CA PRO A 44 8.17 -9.32 -0.85
C PRO A 44 6.86 -8.77 -1.41
N LEU A 45 6.80 -8.53 -2.73
CA LEU A 45 5.60 -7.99 -3.33
C LEU A 45 4.47 -9.00 -3.36
N ASN A 46 3.31 -8.54 -2.94
CA ASN A 46 2.09 -9.33 -2.95
C ASN A 46 0.92 -8.49 -3.46
N LEU A 47 0.00 -9.12 -4.19
CA LEU A 47 -1.19 -8.48 -4.75
C LEU A 47 -2.00 -7.68 -3.69
N GLY A 48 -2.12 -8.21 -2.47
CA GLY A 48 -2.87 -7.59 -1.37
C GLY A 48 -2.29 -6.25 -0.88
N MET A 49 -1.08 -5.89 -1.31
CA MET A 49 -0.50 -4.57 -1.04
C MET A 49 -1.09 -3.47 -1.94
N PHE A 50 -1.78 -3.83 -3.02
CA PHE A 50 -2.26 -2.87 -4.03
C PHE A 50 -3.78 -2.84 -4.13
N VAL A 51 -4.43 -3.98 -3.91
CA VAL A 51 -5.88 -4.12 -4.02
C VAL A 51 -6.43 -4.96 -2.88
N PRO A 52 -7.66 -4.70 -2.41
CA PRO A 52 -8.27 -5.48 -1.34
C PRO A 52 -8.46 -6.94 -1.74
N VAL A 53 -7.91 -7.85 -0.95
CA VAL A 53 -8.07 -9.31 -1.11
C VAL A 53 -8.57 -9.95 0.18
N ASP A 54 -9.32 -11.04 0.07
CA ASP A 54 -9.73 -11.85 1.20
C ASP A 54 -8.56 -12.73 1.73
N PRO A 55 -8.73 -13.46 2.85
CA PRO A 55 -7.69 -14.34 3.39
C PRO A 55 -7.27 -15.49 2.47
N GLN A 56 -8.07 -15.81 1.45
CA GLN A 56 -7.78 -16.81 0.42
C GLN A 56 -7.12 -16.17 -0.81
N GLY A 57 -6.93 -14.84 -0.82
CA GLY A 57 -6.33 -14.06 -1.91
C GLY A 57 -7.29 -13.76 -3.06
N ASN A 58 -8.60 -13.95 -2.88
CA ASN A 58 -9.57 -13.49 -3.87
C ASN A 58 -9.72 -11.98 -3.78
N ILE A 59 -9.72 -11.31 -4.94
CA ILE A 59 -9.95 -9.88 -5.03
C ILE A 59 -11.37 -9.57 -4.58
N LEU A 60 -11.49 -8.70 -3.58
CA LEU A 60 -12.77 -8.19 -3.12
C LEU A 60 -13.21 -7.03 -4.02
N LYS A 61 -14.49 -7.02 -4.38
CA LYS A 61 -15.09 -5.88 -5.07
C LYS A 61 -15.49 -4.84 -4.04
N GLU A 62 -15.30 -3.57 -4.38
CA GLU A 62 -15.79 -2.49 -3.53
C GLU A 62 -17.32 -2.59 -3.37
N PRO A 63 -17.83 -2.65 -2.12
CA PRO A 63 -19.27 -2.65 -1.86
C PRO A 63 -19.92 -1.38 -2.41
N LYS A 64 -21.18 -1.48 -2.86
CA LYS A 64 -21.91 -0.31 -3.36
C LYS A 64 -22.02 0.76 -2.27
N ASN A 65 -21.75 2.02 -2.58
CA ASN A 65 -21.77 3.13 -1.62
C ASN A 65 -20.75 2.99 -0.46
N TYR A 66 -19.70 2.19 -0.63
CA TYR A 66 -18.65 2.01 0.38
C TYR A 66 -18.04 3.34 0.83
N ALA A 67 -17.66 4.22 -0.09
CA ALA A 67 -17.11 5.54 0.24
C ALA A 67 -18.04 6.35 1.17
N SER A 68 -19.33 6.39 0.86
CA SER A 68 -20.34 7.05 1.69
C SER A 68 -20.45 6.39 3.06
N TRP A 69 -20.52 5.06 3.13
CA TRP A 69 -20.58 4.31 4.38
C TRP A 69 -19.34 4.54 5.26
N LYS A 70 -18.14 4.50 4.67
CA LYS A 70 -16.85 4.69 5.35
C LYS A 70 -16.71 6.11 5.94
N SER A 71 -17.28 7.12 5.28
CA SER A 71 -17.26 8.50 5.77
C SER A 71 -18.10 8.76 7.02
N LEU A 72 -18.99 7.83 7.40
CA LEU A 72 -19.82 7.97 8.58
C LEU A 72 -18.98 7.69 9.85
N ASN A 73 -18.94 8.66 10.77
CA ASN A 73 -18.12 8.61 11.99
C ASN A 73 -18.28 7.33 12.84
N HIS A 74 -19.45 6.67 12.79
CA HIS A 74 -19.74 5.46 13.54
C HIS A 74 -19.22 4.16 12.90
N ASN A 75 -18.64 4.24 11.69
CA ASN A 75 -18.02 3.13 10.94
C ASN A 75 -16.49 3.23 10.91
N ALA A 76 -15.92 4.26 11.54
CA ALA A 76 -14.47 4.43 11.68
C ALA A 76 -13.84 3.49 12.73
N VAL A 77 -14.66 2.85 13.57
CA VAL A 77 -14.22 1.95 14.64
C VAL A 77 -15.01 0.65 14.51
N THR A 78 -14.29 -0.46 14.38
CA THR A 78 -14.78 -1.84 14.32
C THR A 78 -15.92 -2.08 15.31
N ARG A 79 -17.16 -2.09 14.82
CA ARG A 79 -18.30 -2.59 15.60
C ARG A 79 -18.15 -4.10 15.77
N ASN A 80 -18.49 -4.59 16.97
CA ASN A 80 -18.70 -6.02 17.22
C ASN A 80 -20.12 -6.49 16.82
N ASP A 81 -20.98 -5.58 16.34
CA ASP A 81 -22.39 -5.84 16.07
C ASP A 81 -22.72 -5.42 14.63
N ASN A 82 -22.18 -6.18 13.67
CA ASN A 82 -22.24 -5.92 12.23
C ASN A 82 -23.11 -6.94 11.47
N ALA A 83 -24.13 -7.51 12.12
CA ALA A 83 -25.10 -8.37 11.44
C ALA A 83 -25.73 -7.61 10.26
N GLY A 84 -25.32 -7.93 9.03
CA GLY A 84 -25.76 -7.28 7.79
C GLY A 84 -24.76 -6.35 7.08
N PHE A 85 -23.56 -6.09 7.63
CA PHE A 85 -22.50 -5.27 7.01
C PHE A 85 -21.12 -5.98 6.97
N GLU A 86 -21.12 -7.30 6.98
CA GLU A 86 -19.90 -8.12 6.94
C GLU A 86 -19.04 -7.78 5.71
N GLU A 87 -19.64 -7.66 4.52
CA GLU A 87 -18.94 -7.31 3.27
C GLU A 87 -18.18 -5.97 3.35
N TYR A 88 -18.74 -4.97 4.03
CA TYR A 88 -18.10 -3.65 4.20
C TYR A 88 -16.93 -3.73 5.17
N THR A 89 -17.09 -4.52 6.23
CA THR A 89 -16.06 -4.73 7.25
C THR A 89 -14.89 -5.50 6.66
N ASP A 90 -15.17 -6.57 5.93
CA ASP A 90 -14.17 -7.40 5.25
C ASP A 90 -13.41 -6.59 4.22
N TYR A 91 -14.12 -5.81 3.39
CA TYR A 91 -13.49 -4.91 2.43
C TYR A 91 -12.62 -3.85 3.11
N GLN A 92 -13.11 -3.21 4.19
CA GLN A 92 -12.33 -2.22 4.95
C GLN A 92 -11.07 -2.81 5.57
N ASN A 93 -11.15 -4.02 6.11
CA ASN A 93 -10.00 -4.73 6.67
C ASN A 93 -8.98 -5.09 5.57
N ALA A 94 -9.46 -5.54 4.41
CA ALA A 94 -8.61 -5.86 3.26
C ALA A 94 -7.96 -4.60 2.66
N GLU A 95 -8.70 -3.51 2.55
CA GLU A 95 -8.21 -2.20 2.10
C GLU A 95 -7.15 -1.65 3.06
N TYR A 96 -7.28 -1.87 4.37
CA TYR A 96 -6.27 -1.48 5.35
C TYR A 96 -4.91 -2.16 5.13
N ASN A 97 -4.90 -3.37 4.54
CA ASN A 97 -3.66 -4.07 4.19
C ASN A 97 -2.99 -3.52 2.92
N CYS A 98 -3.67 -2.65 2.17
CA CYS A 98 -3.08 -2.01 1.00
C CYS A 98 -2.01 -0.99 1.44
N LEU A 99 -0.83 -1.13 0.84
CA LEU A 99 0.32 -0.26 1.08
C LEU A 99 0.47 0.81 0.01
N PHE A 100 -0.12 0.60 -1.17
CA PHE A 100 -0.03 1.49 -2.32
C PHE A 100 -1.39 2.07 -2.69
N GLU A 101 -1.39 3.34 -3.11
CA GLU A 101 -2.59 4.06 -3.55
C GLU A 101 -2.70 4.07 -5.08
N GLY A 102 -3.94 4.15 -5.57
CA GLY A 102 -4.24 4.42 -6.97
C GLY A 102 -4.15 3.22 -7.91
N PHE A 103 -4.10 1.98 -7.43
CA PHE A 103 -4.12 0.80 -8.30
C PHE A 103 -5.53 0.27 -8.53
N THR A 104 -5.78 -0.21 -9.75
CA THR A 104 -7.06 -0.80 -10.16
C THR A 104 -6.83 -2.08 -10.96
N ILE A 105 -7.81 -2.99 -10.95
CA ILE A 105 -7.74 -4.24 -11.74
C ILE A 105 -7.95 -3.93 -13.22
N ALA A 106 -6.92 -4.12 -14.04
CA ALA A 106 -7.03 -4.06 -15.50
C ALA A 106 -7.47 -5.41 -16.10
N TYR A 107 -7.02 -6.51 -15.50
CA TYR A 107 -7.33 -7.86 -15.98
C TYR A 107 -7.33 -8.87 -14.83
N ASN A 108 -8.34 -9.74 -14.80
CA ASN A 108 -8.48 -10.80 -13.79
C ASN A 108 -8.68 -12.15 -14.50
N GLY A 109 -7.57 -12.73 -14.97
CA GLY A 109 -7.56 -13.96 -15.77
C GLY A 109 -7.58 -15.23 -14.92
N TYR A 110 -7.34 -16.38 -15.56
CA TYR A 110 -7.29 -17.66 -14.85
C TYR A 110 -6.04 -17.82 -13.97
N SER A 111 -4.86 -17.47 -14.49
CA SER A 111 -3.57 -17.65 -13.81
C SER A 111 -2.90 -16.35 -13.36
N VAL A 112 -3.35 -15.21 -13.88
CA VAL A 112 -2.70 -13.91 -13.68
C VAL A 112 -3.73 -12.83 -13.39
N VAL A 113 -3.41 -11.96 -12.45
CA VAL A 113 -4.07 -10.67 -12.23
C VAL A 113 -3.13 -9.57 -12.73
N ARG A 114 -3.67 -8.60 -13.46
CA ARG A 114 -2.95 -7.37 -13.81
C ARG A 114 -3.63 -6.17 -13.19
N ILE A 115 -2.81 -5.32 -12.60
CA ILE A 115 -3.23 -4.05 -12.04
C ILE A 115 -2.51 -2.92 -12.76
N VAL A 116 -3.18 -1.78 -12.86
CA VAL A 116 -2.62 -0.55 -13.43
C VAL A 116 -2.81 0.59 -12.44
N ALA A 117 -1.85 1.50 -12.39
CA ALA A 117 -2.04 2.75 -11.69
C ALA A 117 -3.03 3.65 -12.44
N SER A 118 -3.92 4.29 -11.71
CA SER A 118 -4.94 5.19 -12.25
C SER A 118 -4.36 6.53 -12.71
N TYR A 119 -3.22 6.93 -12.15
CA TYR A 119 -2.49 8.16 -12.49
C TYR A 119 -1.51 7.96 -13.66
N ASP A 120 -1.06 6.72 -13.92
CA ASP A 120 -0.24 6.37 -15.07
C ASP A 120 -0.45 4.91 -15.48
N GLN A 121 -1.13 4.68 -16.60
CA GLN A 121 -1.42 3.34 -17.09
C GLN A 121 -0.17 2.61 -17.62
N ALA A 122 0.96 3.29 -17.81
CA ALA A 122 2.23 2.64 -18.12
C ALA A 122 2.79 1.86 -16.91
N VAL A 123 2.37 2.20 -15.69
CA VAL A 123 2.68 1.44 -14.47
C VAL A 123 1.70 0.27 -14.37
N GLU A 124 2.03 -0.82 -15.08
CA GLU A 124 1.31 -2.09 -15.04
C GLU A 124 2.10 -3.15 -14.26
N LEU A 125 1.44 -3.79 -13.29
CA LEU A 125 2.01 -4.89 -12.52
C LEU A 125 1.19 -6.17 -12.72
N SER A 126 1.89 -7.30 -12.81
CA SER A 126 1.27 -8.62 -12.92
C SER A 126 1.58 -9.46 -11.68
N PHE A 127 0.58 -10.26 -11.25
CA PHE A 127 0.67 -11.17 -10.11
C PHE A 127 0.12 -12.54 -10.48
N ASN A 128 0.79 -13.59 -10.02
CA ASN A 128 0.32 -14.97 -10.19
C ASN A 128 -0.84 -15.25 -9.22
N LYS A 129 -1.88 -15.95 -9.66
CA LYS A 129 -3.04 -16.27 -8.80
C LYS A 129 -2.82 -17.39 -7.79
N ASN A 130 -1.76 -18.17 -7.93
CA ASN A 130 -1.47 -19.28 -7.04
C ASN A 130 -0.77 -18.83 -5.75
N ASP A 131 0.17 -17.88 -5.86
CA ASP A 131 0.98 -17.38 -4.74
C ASP A 131 0.84 -15.88 -4.51
N PHE A 132 0.12 -15.17 -5.39
CA PHE A 132 -0.09 -13.72 -5.35
C PHE A 132 1.18 -12.89 -5.43
N MET A 133 2.29 -13.49 -5.88
CA MET A 133 3.58 -12.84 -6.03
C MET A 133 3.74 -12.28 -7.44
N SER A 134 4.55 -11.22 -7.56
CA SER A 134 4.92 -10.72 -8.88
C SER A 134 6.05 -11.58 -9.47
N PRO A 135 5.95 -12.04 -10.74
CA PRO A 135 7.05 -12.74 -11.40
C PRO A 135 8.17 -11.78 -11.86
N ALA A 136 7.90 -10.47 -11.93
CA ALA A 136 8.82 -9.47 -12.47
C ALA A 136 9.59 -8.71 -11.37
N PHE A 137 8.98 -8.57 -10.19
CA PHE A 137 9.51 -7.74 -9.11
C PHE A 137 9.49 -8.53 -7.78
N SER A 138 10.62 -8.63 -7.10
CA SER A 138 10.75 -9.44 -5.88
C SER A 138 10.14 -8.76 -4.66
N ASP A 139 10.38 -7.47 -4.50
CA ASP A 139 10.13 -6.69 -3.30
C ASP A 139 9.73 -5.24 -3.63
N ILE A 140 9.35 -4.50 -2.60
CA ILE A 140 8.90 -3.12 -2.75
C ILE A 140 10.00 -2.22 -3.33
N GLU A 141 11.27 -2.46 -3.00
CA GLU A 141 12.39 -1.68 -3.55
C GLU A 141 12.46 -1.79 -5.08
N ALA A 142 12.18 -2.96 -5.64
CA ALA A 142 12.17 -3.15 -7.08
C ALA A 142 11.14 -2.27 -7.83
N LEU A 143 10.18 -1.66 -7.13
CA LEU A 143 9.21 -0.72 -7.71
C LEU A 143 9.71 0.71 -7.79
N THR A 144 10.86 1.06 -7.22
CA THR A 144 11.44 2.41 -7.32
C THR A 144 11.95 2.72 -8.73
N VAL A 145 11.85 1.78 -9.67
CA VAL A 145 12.10 2.00 -11.10
C VAL A 145 11.03 2.86 -11.75
N PHE A 146 9.84 2.90 -11.14
CA PHE A 146 8.73 3.74 -11.57
C PHE A 146 8.86 5.09 -10.88
N ASP A 147 8.73 6.17 -11.65
CA ASP A 147 8.78 7.50 -11.08
C ASP A 147 7.63 7.71 -10.12
N ASP A 148 6.39 7.38 -10.48
CA ASP A 148 5.23 7.72 -9.67
C ASP A 148 4.59 6.47 -9.07
N ILE A 149 5.00 6.09 -7.86
CA ILE A 149 4.26 5.13 -7.01
C ILE A 149 4.00 5.76 -5.66
N PHE A 150 2.75 5.71 -5.22
CA PHE A 150 2.32 6.39 -3.99
C PHE A 150 1.92 5.40 -2.89
N LEU A 151 2.25 5.75 -1.65
CA LEU A 151 2.02 4.97 -0.43
C LEU A 151 0.74 5.40 0.27
N THR A 152 0.03 4.43 0.86
CA THR A 152 -1.14 4.74 1.69
C THR A 152 -0.76 5.48 2.96
N ALA A 153 -1.70 6.26 3.52
CA ALA A 153 -1.53 6.84 4.85
C ALA A 153 -1.23 5.77 5.92
N HIS A 154 -1.78 4.57 5.77
CA HIS A 154 -1.47 3.43 6.64
C HIS A 154 -0.01 2.96 6.49
N ALA A 155 0.47 2.78 5.25
CA ALA A 155 1.86 2.40 4.99
C ALA A 155 2.85 3.39 5.61
N LEU A 156 2.62 4.69 5.41
CA LEU A 156 3.43 5.76 5.99
C LEU A 156 3.46 5.68 7.52
N LYS A 157 2.31 5.49 8.15
CA LYS A 157 2.21 5.29 9.61
C LYS A 157 2.99 4.05 10.07
N SER A 158 2.95 2.96 9.31
CA SER A 158 3.68 1.72 9.62
C SER A 158 5.22 1.91 9.57
N ILE A 159 5.69 2.85 8.75
CA ILE A 159 7.11 3.21 8.65
C ILE A 159 7.52 4.19 9.76
N GLY A 160 6.56 4.90 10.37
CA GLY A 160 6.81 5.89 11.42
C GLY A 160 6.70 7.34 10.94
N ILE A 161 6.21 7.56 9.73
CA ILE A 161 5.92 8.89 9.18
C ILE A 161 4.53 9.31 9.66
N LYS A 162 4.47 10.43 10.40
CA LYS A 162 3.20 11.01 10.88
C LYS A 162 2.66 11.98 9.83
N LYS A 163 1.41 11.75 9.43
CA LYS A 163 0.57 12.72 8.72
C LYS A 163 -0.42 13.33 9.70
#